data_AF-A0AAW5BS12-F1
#
_entry.id   AF-A0AAW5BS12-F1
#
_cell.length_a   1.000
_cell.length_b   1.000
_cell.length_c   1.000
_cell.angle_alpha   90.00
_cell.angle_beta   90.00
_cell.angle_gamma   90.00
#
_symmetry.space_group_name_H-M   'P 1'
#
loop_
_entity.id
_entity.type
_entity.pdbx_description
1 polymer ?
#
loop_
_entity_poly.entity_id
_entity_poly.type
_entity_poly.pdbx_seq_one_letter_code
_entity_poly.pdbx_strand_id
1 'polypeptide(L)' 'MEDFYFVYGFDGKNKKADRLYRYLNGNFERYDKRLRKWIPAPEQACIFIGEDWEYDEITQDEAEKIKDMLKV' A
#
# COMPACT_ATOMS: atom_id res chain seq x y z
N MET A 1 -10.76 -9.22 10.07
CA MET A 1 -9.44 -9.03 9.48
C MET A 1 -8.87 -7.79 10.09
N GLU A 2 -7.65 -7.88 10.61
CA GLU A 2 -7.01 -6.76 11.28
C GLU A 2 -6.61 -5.69 10.27
N ASP A 3 -6.42 -4.47 10.75
CA ASP A 3 -5.94 -3.38 9.93
C ASP A 3 -4.46 -3.60 9.59
N PHE A 4 -4.08 -3.42 8.32
CA PHE A 4 -2.69 -3.61 7.89
C PHE A 4 -2.31 -2.66 6.75
N TYR A 5 -1.00 -2.45 6.58
CA TYR A 5 -0.42 -1.66 5.50
C TYR A 5 0.41 -2.56 4.62
N PHE A 6 0.41 -2.29 3.32
CA PHE A 6 1.15 -3.11 2.37
C PHE A 6 1.59 -2.31 1.16
N VAL A 7 2.67 -2.75 0.55
CA VAL A 7 3.34 -2.06 -0.55
C VAL A 7 3.67 -3.03 -1.67
N TYR A 8 3.59 -2.53 -2.90
CA TYR A 8 4.01 -3.24 -4.10
C TYR A 8 5.28 -2.64 -4.68
N GLY A 9 6.15 -3.52 -5.18
CA GLY A 9 7.38 -3.14 -5.86
C GLY A 9 8.31 -2.32 -4.96
N PHE A 10 8.34 -2.61 -3.66
CA PHE A 10 9.22 -1.92 -2.73
C PHE A 10 10.67 -2.32 -2.96
N ASP A 11 11.47 -1.38 -3.45
CA ASP A 11 12.91 -1.51 -3.57
C ASP A 11 13.58 -0.59 -2.54
N GLY A 12 13.88 -1.17 -1.37
CA GLY A 12 14.52 -0.46 -0.26
C GLY A 12 15.94 0.03 -0.59
N LYS A 13 16.62 -0.57 -1.57
CA LYS A 13 17.97 -0.14 -2.00
C LYS A 13 17.92 1.15 -2.82
N ASN A 14 16.92 1.27 -3.68
CA ASN A 14 16.71 2.39 -4.58
C ASN A 14 15.72 3.43 -4.03
N LYS A 15 15.16 3.20 -2.82
CA LYS A 15 14.14 4.03 -2.18
C LYS A 15 12.96 4.30 -3.12
N LYS A 16 12.42 3.24 -3.72
CA LYS A 16 11.30 3.32 -4.66
C LYS A 16 10.21 2.34 -4.25
N ALA A 17 8.96 2.77 -4.37
CA ALA A 17 7.79 1.91 -4.30
C ALA A 17 6.87 2.20 -5.47
N ASP A 18 6.20 1.18 -5.99
CA ASP A 18 5.24 1.36 -7.08
C ASP A 18 3.89 1.79 -6.54
N ARG A 19 3.39 1.11 -5.50
CA ARG A 19 2.07 1.40 -4.92
C ARG A 19 2.05 1.13 -3.43
N LEU A 20 1.38 1.99 -2.67
CA LEU A 20 1.20 1.87 -1.23
C LEU A 20 -0.29 1.78 -0.92
N TYR A 21 -0.67 0.81 -0.12
CA TYR A 21 -2.04 0.53 0.25
C TYR A 21 -2.19 0.34 1.76
N ARG A 22 -3.42 0.43 2.23
CA ARG A 22 -3.81 0.06 3.58
C ARG A 22 -5.21 -0.54 3.57
N TYR A 23 -5.44 -1.46 4.49
CA TYR A 23 -6.75 -1.94 4.84
C TYR A 23 -7.10 -1.37 6.21
N LEU A 24 -8.10 -0.50 6.26
CA LEU A 24 -8.57 0.14 7.48
C LEU A 24 -10.08 0.05 7.59
N ASN A 25 -10.57 -0.44 8.73
CA ASN A 25 -12.00 -0.46 9.06
C ASN A 25 -12.86 -1.11 7.95
N GLY A 26 -12.37 -2.22 7.38
CA GLY A 26 -13.08 -2.94 6.33
C GLY A 26 -12.88 -2.42 4.90
N ASN A 27 -12.08 -1.36 4.71
CA ASN A 27 -11.92 -0.70 3.42
C ASN A 27 -10.47 -0.73 2.96
N PHE A 28 -10.26 -1.00 1.67
CA PHE A 28 -8.97 -0.82 1.02
C PHE A 28 -8.83 0.60 0.50
N GLU A 29 -7.67 1.19 0.77
CA GLU A 29 -7.30 2.50 0.27
C GLU A 29 -5.88 2.46 -0.31
N ARG A 30 -5.67 3.18 -1.41
CA ARG A 30 -4.35 3.42 -2.02
C ARG A 30 -3.89 4.83 -1.70
N TYR A 31 -2.63 5.02 -1.36
CA TYR A 31 -2.08 6.36 -1.22
C TYR A 31 -1.77 6.95 -2.59
N ASP A 32 -2.42 8.07 -2.92
CA ASP A 32 -2.12 8.88 -4.09
C ASP A 32 -1.12 9.98 -3.71
N LYS A 33 0.11 9.88 -4.21
CA LYS A 33 1.19 10.84 -3.91
C LYS A 33 0.93 12.24 -4.49
N ARG A 34 0.20 12.35 -5.60
CA ARG A 34 -0.10 13.64 -6.23
C ARG A 34 -1.13 14.43 -5.42
N LEU A 35 -2.17 13.75 -4.94
CA LEU A 35 -3.22 14.32 -4.10
C LEU A 35 -2.85 14.35 -2.62
N ARG A 36 -1.80 13.61 -2.22
CA ARG A 36 -1.38 13.38 -0.83
C ARG A 36 -2.53 12.85 0.04
N LYS A 37 -3.31 11.93 -0.54
CA LYS A 37 -4.53 11.40 0.08
C LYS A 37 -4.62 9.91 -0.15
N TRP A 38 -5.24 9.23 0.81
CA TRP A 38 -5.72 7.88 0.63
C TRP A 38 -7.02 7.92 -0.18
N ILE A 39 -7.07 7.15 -1.26
CA ILE A 39 -8.24 7.03 -2.14
C ILE A 39 -8.78 5.60 -2.07
N PRO A 40 -10.10 5.39 -2.16
CA PRO A 40 -10.68 4.04 -2.15
C PRO A 40 -10.09 3.18 -3.27
N ALA A 41 -9.70 1.96 -2.93
CA ALA A 41 -9.14 0.97 -3.86
C ALA A 41 -9.77 -0.41 -3.62
N PRO A 42 -11.10 -0.56 -3.79
CA PRO A 42 -11.81 -1.81 -3.50
C PRO A 42 -11.35 -2.99 -4.36
N GLU A 43 -10.71 -2.73 -5.51
CA GLU A 43 -10.09 -3.76 -6.37
C GLU A 43 -9.05 -4.61 -5.63
N GLN A 44 -8.45 -4.09 -4.56
CA GLN A 44 -7.43 -4.80 -3.78
C GLN A 44 -7.99 -5.89 -2.85
N ALA A 45 -9.32 -6.07 -2.83
CA ALA A 45 -9.95 -7.22 -2.20
C ALA A 45 -9.49 -8.57 -2.79
N CYS A 46 -8.87 -8.59 -3.98
CA CYS A 46 -8.27 -9.78 -4.57
C CYS A 46 -7.17 -10.42 -3.69
N ILE A 47 -6.58 -9.68 -2.76
CA ILE A 47 -5.63 -10.23 -1.77
C ILE A 47 -6.30 -11.32 -0.92
N PHE A 48 -7.59 -11.19 -0.62
CA PHE A 48 -8.30 -12.14 0.25
C PHE A 48 -8.63 -13.47 -0.42
N ILE A 49 -8.62 -13.52 -1.75
CA ILE A 49 -8.84 -14.75 -2.52
C ILE A 49 -7.53 -15.42 -2.93
N GLY A 50 -6.38 -14.89 -2.48
CA GLY A 50 -5.07 -15.48 -2.73
C GLY A 50 -4.64 -15.44 -4.19
N GLU A 51 -5.10 -14.45 -4.96
CA GLU A 51 -4.65 -14.25 -6.35
C GLU A 51 -3.45 -13.29 -6.45
N ASP A 52 -3.13 -12.57 -5.37
CA ASP A 52 -2.13 -11.51 -5.38
C ASP A 52 -1.12 -11.72 -4.23
N TRP A 53 0.11 -12.12 -4.58
CA TRP A 53 1.17 -12.56 -3.65
C TRP A 53 2.42 -11.68 -3.65
N GLU A 54 2.43 -10.62 -4.47
CA GLU A 54 3.63 -9.80 -4.72
C GLU A 54 3.64 -8.50 -3.89
N TYR A 55 3.00 -8.52 -2.72
CA TYR A 55 3.01 -7.41 -1.77
C TYR A 55 3.86 -7.75 -0.54
N ASP A 56 4.51 -6.73 0.00
CA ASP A 56 5.12 -6.77 1.31
C ASP A 56 4.18 -6.10 2.32
N GLU A 57 3.85 -6.80 3.40
CA GLU A 57 3.19 -6.20 4.55
C GLU A 57 4.21 -5.34 5.31
N ILE A 58 3.78 -4.14 5.69
CA ILE A 58 4.63 -3.15 6.34
C ILE A 58 3.92 -2.57 7.55
N THR A 59 4.68 -1.95 8.42
CA THR A 59 4.12 -1.17 9.53
C THR A 59 3.57 0.18 9.05
N GLN A 60 2.71 0.79 9.88
CA GLN A 60 2.25 2.16 9.62
C GLN A 60 3.42 3.16 9.55
N ASP A 61 4.45 3.01 10.39
CA ASP A 61 5.63 3.88 10.38
C ASP A 61 6.42 3.77 9.06
N GLU A 62 6.54 2.55 8.53
CA GLU A 62 7.13 2.32 7.22
C GLU A 62 6.27 2.92 6.10
N ALA A 63 4.95 2.78 6.20
CA ALA A 63 4.03 3.40 5.24
C ALA A 63 4.23 4.92 5.16
N GLU A 64 4.38 5.61 6.30
CA GLU A 64 4.68 7.06 6.32
C GLU A 64 5.97 7.41 5.58
N LYS A 65 7.03 6.60 5.73
CA LYS A 65 8.30 6.80 5.02
C LYS A 65 8.15 6.52 3.52
N ILE A 66 7.39 5.49 3.15
CA ILE A 66 7.21 5.05 1.76
C ILE A 66 6.37 6.04 0.96
N LYS A 67 5.46 6.82 1.58
CA LYS A 67 4.69 7.87 0.89
C LYS A 67 5.57 8.80 0.05
N ASP A 68 6.77 9.13 0.52
CA ASP A 68 7.72 9.98 -0.21
C ASP A 68 8.49 9.21 -1.30
N MET A 69 8.67 7.89 -1.12
CA MET A 69 9.38 6.98 -2.04
C MET A 69 8.53 6.48 -3.20
N LEU A 70 7.22 6.74 -3.20
CA LEU A 70 6.32 6.33 -4.27
C LEU A 70 6.71 6.97 -5.61
N LYS A 71 6.71 6.16 -6.66
CA LYS A 71 6.77 6.62 -8.04
C LYS A 71 5.50 7.46 -8.34
N VAL A 72 5.65 8.56 -9.07
CA VAL A 72 4.59 9.54 -9.39
C VAL A 72 4.04 9.31 -10.79
#